data_AF-A0A955JKU3-F1
#
_entry.id   AF-A0A955JKU3-F1
#
_cell.length_a   1.000
_cell.length_b   1.000
_cell.length_c   1.000
_cell.angle_alpha   90.00
_cell.angle_beta   90.00
_cell.angle_gamma   90.00
#
_symmetry.space_group_name_H-M   'P 1'
#
loop_
_entity.id
_entity.type
_entity.pdbx_description
1 polymer ?
#
loop_
_entity_poly.entity_id
_entity_poly.type
_entity_poly.pdbx_seq_one_letter_code
_entity_poly.pdbx_strand_id
1 'polypeptide(L)' 'LDNALKTLNSDYEAKRYRDINMAMPQIRAVPVGTFYNWLKAKGKLGGQNKVPRLSNDRKVLDEVHAMIDKS' A
#
# COMPACT_ATOMS: atom_id res chain seq x y z
N LEU A 1 6.53 10.23 -8.07
CA LEU A 1 6.24 9.92 -6.66
C LEU A 1 7.46 10.18 -5.76
N ASP A 2 8.59 9.51 -5.99
CA ASP A 2 9.78 9.60 -5.12
C ASP A 2 10.22 11.05 -4.82
N ASN A 3 10.40 11.89 -5.84
CA ASN A 3 10.77 13.31 -5.64
C ASN A 3 9.72 14.09 -4.84
N ALA A 4 8.44 13.85 -5.08
CA ALA A 4 7.38 14.51 -4.32
C ALA A 4 7.40 14.07 -2.84
N LEU A 5 7.68 12.79 -2.56
CA LEU A 5 7.86 12.30 -1.19
C LEU A 5 9.06 12.96 -0.51
N LYS A 6 10.18 13.15 -1.22
CA LYS A 6 11.36 13.87 -0.71
C LYS A 6 11.04 15.33 -0.41
N THR A 7 10.36 16.03 -1.32
CA THR A 7 9.95 17.43 -1.13
C THR A 7 8.99 17.61 0.06
N LEU A 8 8.08 16.66 0.30
CA LEU A 8 7.12 16.75 1.41
C LEU A 8 7.67 16.25 2.75
N ASN A 9 8.72 15.41 2.75
CA ASN A 9 9.23 14.77 3.96
C ASN A 9 10.77 14.68 3.91
N SER A 10 11.43 15.58 4.65
CA SER A 10 12.89 15.66 4.75
C SER A 10 13.52 14.42 5.41
N ASP A 11 12.82 13.72 6.31
CA ASP A 11 13.30 12.46 6.88
C ASP A 11 13.28 11.32 5.84
N TYR A 12 12.25 11.29 4.98
CA TYR A 12 12.22 10.39 3.82
C TYR A 12 13.36 10.69 2.85
N GLU A 13 13.61 11.96 2.55
CA GLU A 13 14.75 12.39 1.73
C GLU A 13 16.09 11.91 2.30
N ALA A 14 16.33 12.16 3.59
CA ALA A 14 17.55 11.75 4.27
C ALA A 14 17.75 10.22 4.23
N LYS A 15 16.69 9.43 4.48
CA LYS A 15 16.75 7.97 4.44
C LYS A 15 16.95 7.40 3.03
N ARG A 16 16.42 8.07 2.00
CA ARG A 16 16.57 7.71 0.58
C ARG A 16 17.86 8.25 -0.05
N TYR A 17 18.66 9.04 0.69
CA TYR A 17 19.89 9.61 0.17
C TYR A 17 20.89 8.51 -0.19
N ARG A 18 21.34 8.52 -1.46
CA ARG A 18 22.28 7.55 -2.06
C ARG A 18 21.84 6.07 -1.98
N ASP A 19 20.55 5.81 -1.75
CA ASP A 19 19.99 4.46 -1.68
C ASP A 19 20.66 3.53 -0.65
N ILE A 20 21.38 4.08 0.34
CA ILE A 20 22.16 3.30 1.31
C ILE A 20 21.24 2.64 2.35
N ASN A 21 20.29 3.40 2.88
CA ASN A 21 19.43 2.97 3.99
C ASN A 21 18.00 2.61 3.56
N MET A 22 17.56 3.10 2.39
CA MET A 22 16.20 2.90 1.92
C MET A 22 16.16 2.80 0.40
N ALA A 23 15.66 1.66 -0.10
CA ALA A 23 15.46 1.43 -1.53
C ALA A 23 14.28 2.23 -2.08
N MET A 24 14.18 2.26 -3.42
CA MET A 24 13.07 2.91 -4.12
C MET A 24 11.72 2.29 -3.75
N PRO A 25 10.67 3.11 -3.50
CA PRO A 25 9.36 2.59 -3.17
C PRO A 25 8.79 1.81 -4.36
N GLN A 26 8.30 0.61 -4.10
CA GLN A 26 7.59 -0.19 -5.10
C GLN A 26 6.12 0.22 -5.15
N ILE A 27 5.63 0.52 -6.35
CA ILE A 27 4.23 0.85 -6.60
C ILE A 27 3.64 -0.26 -7.46
N ARG A 28 2.51 -0.82 -7.02
CA ARG A 28 1.74 -1.78 -7.80
C ARG A 28 0.34 -1.20 -8.04
N ALA A 29 0.04 -0.91 -9.30
CA ALA A 29 -1.32 -0.59 -9.70
C ALA A 29 -2.20 -1.84 -9.56
N VAL A 30 -3.46 -1.63 -9.17
CA VAL A 30 -4.43 -2.70 -8.99
C VAL A 30 -5.71 -2.35 -9.75
N PRO A 31 -6.53 -3.33 -10.17
CA PRO A 31 -7.80 -3.06 -10.83
C PRO A 31 -8.71 -2.14 -10.01
N VAL A 32 -9.57 -1.41 -10.70
CA VAL A 32 -10.57 -0.57 -10.03
C VAL A 32 -11.49 -1.45 -9.19
N GLY A 33 -11.74 -1.03 -7.95
CA GLY A 33 -12.61 -1.77 -7.02
C GLY A 33 -11.92 -2.88 -6.20
N THR A 34 -10.61 -3.12 -6.36
CA THR A 34 -9.89 -4.17 -5.60
C THR A 34 -10.13 -4.09 -4.09
N PHE A 35 -9.96 -2.91 -3.47
CA PHE A 35 -10.16 -2.78 -2.01
C PHE A 35 -11.63 -2.92 -1.58
N TYR A 36 -12.57 -2.49 -2.42
CA TYR A 36 -14.00 -2.68 -2.17
C TYR A 36 -14.35 -4.17 -2.19
N ASN A 37 -13.89 -4.89 -3.21
CA ASN A 37 -14.10 -6.33 -3.35
C ASN A 37 -13.42 -7.11 -2.22
N TRP A 38 -12.23 -6.68 -1.79
CA TRP A 38 -11.54 -7.27 -0.64
C TRP A 38 -12.32 -7.11 0.67
N LEU A 39 -12.85 -5.92 0.96
CA LEU A 39 -13.72 -5.72 2.13
C LEU A 39 -15.02 -6.53 2.01
N LYS A 40 -15.62 -6.59 0.82
CA LYS A 40 -16.83 -7.39 0.55
C LYS A 40 -16.60 -8.88 0.79
N ALA A 41 -15.51 -9.45 0.28
CA ALA A 41 -15.16 -10.86 0.47
C ALA A 41 -14.96 -11.23 1.94
N LYS A 42 -14.56 -10.27 2.78
CA LYS A 42 -14.38 -10.44 4.22
C LYS A 42 -15.66 -10.25 5.04
N GLY A 43 -16.79 -9.95 4.40
CA GLY A 43 -18.02 -9.54 5.10
C GLY A 43 -17.88 -8.20 5.84
N LYS A 44 -16.89 -7.38 5.47
CA LYS A 44 -16.54 -6.11 6.11
C LYS A 44 -16.88 -4.90 5.25
N LEU A 45 -17.79 -5.06 4.29
CA LEU A 45 -18.25 -3.97 3.45
C LEU A 45 -19.29 -3.14 4.20
N GLY A 46 -18.96 -1.88 4.49
CA GLY A 46 -19.80 -0.96 5.25
C GLY A 46 -19.47 -0.92 6.75
N GLY A 47 -20.23 -0.11 7.50
CA GLY A 47 -20.01 0.13 8.93
C GLY A 47 -18.72 0.91 9.20
N GLN A 48 -18.08 0.65 10.35
CA GLN A 48 -16.82 1.29 10.77
C GLN A 48 -15.56 0.60 10.20
N ASN A 49 -15.70 -0.38 9.29
CA ASN A 49 -14.57 -1.08 8.67
C ASN A 49 -13.93 -0.21 7.59
N LYS A 50 -12.63 0.09 7.73
CA LYS A 50 -11.86 0.93 6.79
C LYS A 50 -10.68 0.15 6.23
N VAL A 51 -10.24 0.55 5.03
CA VAL A 51 -8.98 0.07 4.45
C VAL A 51 -7.81 0.66 5.25
N PRO A 52 -6.90 -0.17 5.80
CA PRO A 52 -5.69 0.33 6.46
C PRO A 52 -4.80 1.08 5.46
N ARG A 53 -4.28 2.24 5.85
CA ARG A 53 -3.40 3.06 4.99
C ARG A 53 -1.92 2.68 5.11
N LEU A 54 -1.54 2.09 6.24
CA LEU A 54 -0.18 1.65 6.57
C LEU A 54 -0.29 0.40 7.44
N SER A 55 0.56 -0.59 7.18
CA SER A 55 0.75 -1.77 8.04
C SER A 55 2.23 -2.08 8.11
N ASN A 56 2.68 -2.53 9.28
CA ASN A 56 4.05 -3.02 9.46
C ASN A 56 4.20 -4.50 9.08
N ASP A 57 3.07 -5.21 8.95
CA ASP A 57 3.03 -6.58 8.47
C ASP A 57 2.53 -6.66 7.02
N ARG A 58 2.76 -7.81 6.40
CA ARG A 58 2.32 -8.09 5.03
C ARG A 58 0.91 -8.65 4.93
N LYS A 59 0.21 -8.89 6.04
CA LYS A 59 -1.06 -9.63 6.03
C LYS A 59 -2.10 -8.98 5.11
N VAL A 60 -2.30 -7.67 5.23
CA VAL A 60 -3.24 -6.92 4.39
C VAL A 60 -2.80 -6.93 2.93
N LEU A 61 -1.50 -6.75 2.69
CA LEU A 61 -0.92 -6.73 1.35
C LEU A 61 -1.11 -8.08 0.65
N ASP A 62 -0.76 -9.17 1.34
CA ASP A 62 -0.81 -10.53 0.80
C ASP A 62 -2.28 -10.97 0.55
N GLU A 63 -3.21 -10.59 1.44
CA GLU A 63 -4.64 -10.82 1.21
C GLU A 63 -5.16 -10.09 -0.03
N VAL A 64 -4.79 -8.83 -0.21
CA VAL A 64 -5.20 -8.04 -1.39
C VAL A 64 -4.53 -8.60 -2.65
N HIS A 65 -3.25 -8.98 -2.57
CA HIS A 65 -2.50 -9.54 -3.69
C HIS A 65 -3.11 -10.85 -4.19
N ALA A 66 -3.49 -11.74 -3.27
CA ALA A 66 -4.13 -13.01 -3.60
C ALA A 66 -5.48 -12.86 -4.31
N MET A 67 -6.14 -11.69 -4.25
CA MET A 67 -7.35 -11.42 -5.02
C MET A 67 -7.06 -10.96 -6.44
N ILE A 68 -5.90 -10.33 -6.68
CA ILE A 68 -5.50 -9.85 -8.00
C ILE A 68 -5.04 -11.02 -8.86
N ASP A 69 -4.25 -11.94 -8.29
CA ASP A 69 -3.70 -13.09 -9.03
C ASP A 69 -4.74 -14.16 -9.39
N LYS A 70 -5.95 -14.08 -8.82
CA LYS A 70 -7.07 -15.00 -9.09
C LYS A 70 -8.00 -14.55 -10.21
N SER A 71 -7.70 -13.42 -10.85
CA SER A 71 -8.53 -12.80 -11.91
C SER A 71 -7.99 -13.08 -13.30
#